data_AF-K1ZT35-F1
#
_entry.id   AF-K1ZT35-F1
#
_cell.length_a   1.000
_cell.length_b   1.000
_cell.length_c   1.000
_cell.angle_alpha   90.00
_cell.angle_beta   90.00
_cell.angle_gamma   90.00
#
_symmetry.space_group_name_H-M   'P 1'
#
loop_
_entity.id
_entity.type
_entity.pdbx_description
1 polymer ?
#
loop_
_entity_poly.entity_id
_entity_poly.type
_entity_poly.pdbx_seq_one_letter_code
_entity_poly.pdbx_strand_id
1 'polypeptide(L)'
;MIRTHRLCLQQGFTLIEMLIGLLLGGIVLAAVVGSFQSQNRSYVAQDYVAEAQQNVRTGMNMMVEEIRMAGYDPEDGAAGATIESLSSNEIVFTMDLNGNGDHDDDDEYIMYGLYTEDGVQKLGRKNTVTAINRAVAENVVGLKFRYFDSAGGETAIAANVRSVEITFAVRASTIDPGL
;
A
#
# COMPACT_ATOMS: atom_id res chain seq x y z
N MET A 1 21.30 16.86 84.90
CA MET A 1 21.09 17.07 83.45
C MET A 1 20.73 15.73 82.84
N ILE A 2 19.44 15.44 82.61
CA ILE A 2 18.96 14.13 82.12
C ILE A 2 18.28 14.34 80.77
N ARG A 3 18.84 13.70 79.74
CA ARG A 3 18.41 13.72 78.34
C ARG A 3 17.29 12.67 78.17
N THR A 4 16.08 13.09 77.83
CA THR A 4 14.99 12.17 77.45
C THR A 4 14.98 12.02 75.94
N HIS A 5 15.62 10.95 75.44
CA HIS A 5 15.44 10.50 74.07
C HIS A 5 14.04 9.88 73.94
N ARG A 6 13.15 10.55 73.20
CA ARG A 6 11.87 9.96 72.77
C ARG A 6 12.18 8.85 71.77
N LEU A 7 11.95 7.60 72.15
CA LEU A 7 11.93 6.47 71.22
C LEU A 7 10.72 6.64 70.30
N CYS A 8 10.97 6.95 69.03
CA CYS A 8 9.97 6.81 67.98
C CYS A 8 9.60 5.33 67.88
N LEU A 9 8.35 5.00 68.21
CA LEU A 9 7.77 3.67 67.95
C LEU A 9 7.82 3.41 66.44
N GLN A 10 8.67 2.47 66.01
CA GLN A 10 8.58 1.91 64.66
C GLN A 10 7.33 1.02 64.60
N GLN A 11 6.24 1.56 64.06
CA GLN A 11 5.07 0.75 63.72
C GLN A 11 5.42 -0.09 62.49
N GLY A 12 5.52 -1.41 62.68
CA GLY A 12 5.65 -2.37 61.58
C GLY A 12 4.33 -2.55 60.83
N PHE A 13 4.40 -2.98 59.58
CA PHE A 13 3.22 -3.23 58.75
C PHE A 13 2.43 -4.44 59.26
N THR A 14 1.11 -4.34 59.26
CA THR A 14 0.22 -5.46 59.55
C THR A 14 0.08 -6.38 58.33
N LEU A 15 -0.20 -7.66 58.58
CA LEU A 15 -0.39 -8.65 57.51
C LEU A 15 -1.54 -8.27 56.57
N ILE A 16 -2.58 -7.62 57.10
CA ILE A 16 -3.72 -7.16 56.30
C ILE A 16 -3.37 -5.97 55.39
N GLU A 17 -2.52 -5.04 55.83
CA GLU A 17 -2.03 -3.94 54.99
C GLU A 17 -1.20 -4.45 53.80
N MET A 18 -0.39 -5.49 54.01
CA MET A 18 0.37 -6.13 52.93
C MET A 18 -0.55 -6.84 51.92
N LEU A 19 -1.60 -7.51 52.39
CA LEU A 19 -2.59 -8.16 51.51
C LEU A 19 -3.37 -7.14 50.68
N ILE A 20 -3.80 -6.03 51.29
CA ILE A 20 -4.49 -4.94 50.58
C ILE A 20 -3.54 -4.29 49.56
N GLY A 21 -2.28 -4.06 49.92
CA GLY A 21 -1.27 -3.52 49.02
C GLY A 21 -1.04 -4.39 47.79
N LEU A 22 -0.91 -5.71 47.97
CA LEU A 22 -0.78 -6.67 46.87
C LEU A 22 -2.04 -6.72 45.99
N LEU A 23 -3.22 -6.69 46.60
CA LEU A 23 -4.49 -6.67 45.87
C LEU A 23 -4.58 -5.44 44.95
N LEU A 24 -4.33 -4.25 45.50
CA LEU A 24 -4.37 -3.00 44.73
C LEU A 24 -3.26 -2.96 43.66
N GLY A 25 -2.06 -3.43 44.00
CA GLY A 25 -0.96 -3.56 43.03
C GLY A 25 -1.30 -4.50 41.87
N GLY A 26 -1.95 -5.63 42.15
CA GLY A 26 -2.43 -6.57 41.14
C GLY A 26 -3.47 -5.96 40.20
N ILE A 27 -4.41 -5.17 40.73
CA ILE A 27 -5.41 -4.46 39.92
C ILE A 27 -4.74 -3.46 38.97
N VAL A 28 -3.77 -2.69 39.46
CA VAL A 28 -3.02 -1.72 38.64
C VAL A 28 -2.23 -2.44 37.55
N LEU A 29 -1.52 -3.53 37.87
CA LEU A 29 -0.79 -4.32 36.87
C LEU A 29 -1.72 -4.91 35.80
N ALA A 30 -2.89 -5.43 36.20
CA ALA A 30 -3.89 -5.94 35.27
C ALA A 30 -4.38 -4.84 34.30
N ALA A 31 -4.62 -3.62 34.81
CA ALA A 31 -4.99 -2.47 33.99
C ALA A 31 -3.87 -2.08 33.00
N VAL A 32 -2.61 -2.08 33.45
CA VAL A 32 -1.45 -1.78 32.59
C VAL A 32 -1.30 -2.83 31.49
N VAL A 33 -1.41 -4.12 31.81
CA VAL A 33 -1.33 -5.20 30.82
C VAL A 33 -2.47 -5.10 29.80
N GLY A 34 -3.70 -4.83 30.26
CA GLY A 34 -4.84 -4.61 29.35
C GLY A 34 -4.62 -3.42 28.41
N SER A 35 -4.10 -2.30 28.95
CA SER A 35 -3.74 -1.13 28.14
C SER A 35 -2.63 -1.43 27.14
N PHE A 36 -1.60 -2.17 27.54
CA PHE A 36 -0.50 -2.57 26.66
C PHE A 36 -0.96 -3.46 25.51
N GLN A 37 -1.83 -4.44 25.77
CA GLN A 37 -2.39 -5.29 24.71
C GLN A 37 -3.23 -4.49 23.71
N SER A 38 -4.06 -3.55 24.20
CA SER A 38 -4.84 -2.66 23.33
C SER A 38 -3.95 -1.77 22.45
N GLN A 39 -2.86 -1.24 23.02
CA GLN A 39 -1.87 -0.47 22.29
C GLN A 39 -1.17 -1.32 21.23
N ASN A 40 -0.66 -2.50 21.59
CA ASN A 40 0.04 -3.39 20.66
C ASN A 40 -0.83 -3.76 19.45
N ARG A 41 -2.10 -4.14 19.69
CA ARG A 41 -3.06 -4.41 18.60
C ARG A 41 -3.25 -3.20 17.68
N SER A 42 -3.25 -1.99 18.24
CA SER A 42 -3.41 -0.76 17.47
C SER A 42 -2.16 -0.43 16.66
N TYR A 43 -0.96 -0.66 17.21
CA TYR A 43 0.31 -0.48 16.49
C TYR A 43 0.40 -1.41 15.28
N VAL A 44 0.15 -2.71 15.47
CA VAL A 44 0.20 -3.67 14.36
C VAL A 44 -0.83 -3.35 13.27
N ALA A 45 -2.04 -2.93 13.66
CA ALA A 45 -3.05 -2.51 12.68
C ALA A 45 -2.61 -1.28 11.87
N GLN A 46 -1.89 -0.33 12.49
CA GLN A 46 -1.34 0.83 11.80
C GLN A 46 -0.23 0.45 10.82
N ASP A 47 0.61 -0.51 11.16
CA ASP A 47 1.68 -0.99 10.27
C ASP A 47 1.12 -1.56 8.97
N TYR A 48 0.06 -2.39 9.04
CA TYR A 48 -0.59 -2.93 7.83
C TYR A 48 -1.26 -1.87 6.97
N VAL A 49 -1.84 -0.83 7.60
CA VAL A 49 -2.39 0.31 6.85
C VAL A 49 -1.29 1.10 6.17
N ALA A 50 -0.15 1.32 6.85
CA ALA A 50 1.00 2.02 6.29
C ALA A 50 1.60 1.25 5.11
N GLU A 51 1.72 -0.07 5.21
CA GLU A 51 2.17 -0.94 4.13
C GLU A 51 1.24 -0.85 2.90
N ALA A 52 -0.07 -0.95 3.10
CA ALA A 52 -1.05 -0.82 2.02
C ALA A 52 -0.97 0.55 1.33
N GLN A 53 -0.81 1.64 2.10
CA GLN A 53 -0.62 2.99 1.56
C GLN A 53 0.69 3.12 0.76
N GLN A 54 1.77 2.50 1.22
CA GLN A 54 3.04 2.51 0.49
C GLN A 54 2.92 1.73 -0.82
N ASN A 55 2.25 0.57 -0.83
CA ASN A 55 1.99 -0.22 -2.03
C ASN A 55 1.18 0.58 -3.06
N VAL A 56 0.16 1.33 -2.61
CA VAL A 56 -0.59 2.29 -3.46
C VAL A 56 0.31 3.35 -4.04
N ARG A 57 1.13 3.99 -3.20
CA ARG A 57 1.99 5.08 -3.65
C ARG A 57 2.99 4.60 -4.70
N THR A 58 3.64 3.47 -4.45
CA THR A 58 4.60 2.88 -5.40
C THR A 58 3.91 2.51 -6.71
N GLY A 59 2.79 1.79 -6.65
CA GLY A 59 2.09 1.35 -7.86
C GLY A 59 1.50 2.50 -8.67
N MET A 60 0.91 3.49 -8.01
CA MET A 60 0.39 4.68 -8.69
C MET A 60 1.49 5.52 -9.32
N ASN A 61 2.61 5.73 -8.63
CA ASN A 61 3.72 6.51 -9.18
C ASN A 61 4.29 5.84 -10.44
N MET A 62 4.53 4.52 -10.38
CA MET A 62 5.05 3.76 -11.51
C MET A 62 4.09 3.80 -12.72
N MET A 63 2.80 3.54 -12.49
CA MET A 63 1.79 3.63 -13.56
C MET A 63 1.73 5.03 -14.17
N VAL A 64 1.73 6.08 -13.35
CA VAL A 64 1.63 7.46 -13.86
C VAL A 64 2.87 7.86 -14.65
N GLU A 65 4.06 7.49 -14.19
CA GLU A 65 5.32 7.79 -14.89
C GLU A 65 5.36 7.11 -16.27
N GLU A 66 5.03 5.82 -16.34
CA GLU A 66 5.08 5.09 -17.61
C GLU A 66 3.93 5.46 -18.56
N ILE A 67 2.70 5.62 -18.06
CA ILE A 67 1.56 6.03 -18.91
C ILE A 67 1.77 7.44 -19.48
N ARG A 68 2.51 8.31 -18.78
CA ARG A 68 2.88 9.64 -19.33
C ARG A 68 3.87 9.56 -20.49
N MET A 69 4.61 8.46 -20.61
CA MET A 69 5.52 8.19 -21.73
C MET A 69 4.84 7.38 -22.83
N ALA A 70 3.56 7.00 -22.69
CA ALA A 70 2.82 6.31 -23.73
C ALA A 70 2.81 7.13 -25.03
N GLY A 71 3.15 6.49 -26.15
CA GLY A 71 3.26 7.12 -27.45
C GLY A 71 4.50 8.02 -27.63
N TYR A 72 5.50 7.91 -26.75
CA TYR A 72 6.80 8.54 -26.98
C TYR A 72 7.50 7.86 -28.17
N ASP A 73 7.84 8.63 -29.19
CA ASP A 73 8.51 8.18 -30.41
C ASP A 73 9.47 9.28 -30.89
N PRO A 74 10.79 9.12 -30.71
CA PRO A 74 11.78 10.15 -31.04
C PRO A 74 12.20 10.17 -32.51
N GLU A 75 11.97 9.10 -33.28
CA GLU A 75 12.42 8.98 -34.68
C GLU A 75 11.27 9.16 -35.69
N ASP A 76 10.69 10.38 -35.71
CA ASP A 76 9.65 10.81 -36.66
C ASP A 76 8.44 9.84 -36.80
N GLY A 77 8.12 9.05 -35.76
CA GLY A 77 6.97 8.15 -35.78
C GLY A 77 7.26 6.77 -36.39
N ALA A 78 8.54 6.38 -36.51
CA ALA A 78 8.94 5.13 -37.14
C ALA A 78 8.43 3.90 -36.37
N ALA A 79 8.46 3.95 -35.04
CA ALA A 79 7.95 2.88 -34.19
C ALA A 79 6.42 2.85 -34.19
N GLY A 80 5.76 4.00 -34.33
CA GLY A 80 4.31 4.09 -34.30
C GLY A 80 3.73 3.90 -32.88
N ALA A 81 4.52 4.27 -31.87
CA ALA A 81 4.15 4.12 -30.47
C ALA A 81 2.80 4.80 -30.15
N THR A 82 1.96 4.12 -29.37
CA THR A 82 0.59 4.59 -29.09
C THR A 82 0.00 3.91 -27.85
N ILE A 83 -1.25 4.24 -27.52
CA ILE A 83 -2.07 3.43 -26.62
C ILE A 83 -2.78 2.39 -27.47
N GLU A 84 -2.56 1.10 -27.22
CA GLU A 84 -3.15 0.03 -28.02
C GLU A 84 -4.52 -0.42 -27.51
N SER A 85 -4.72 -0.40 -26.19
CA SER A 85 -5.94 -0.88 -25.56
C SER A 85 -6.47 0.11 -24.53
N LEU A 86 -7.76 0.46 -24.68
CA LEU A 86 -8.51 1.36 -23.80
C LEU A 86 -9.58 0.58 -23.00
N SER A 87 -9.15 -0.35 -22.16
CA SER A 87 -10.04 -1.14 -21.31
C SER A 87 -10.28 -0.45 -19.96
N SER A 88 -11.40 -0.72 -19.31
CA SER A 88 -11.63 -0.14 -17.98
C SER A 88 -10.72 -0.74 -16.91
N ASN A 89 -10.18 -1.96 -17.09
CA ASN A 89 -9.45 -2.69 -16.04
C ASN A 89 -8.01 -3.02 -16.43
N GLU A 90 -7.61 -2.63 -17.63
CA GLU A 90 -6.30 -2.89 -18.21
C GLU A 90 -5.96 -1.74 -19.14
N ILE A 91 -4.68 -1.38 -19.20
CA ILE A 91 -4.17 -0.46 -20.21
C ILE A 91 -2.95 -1.09 -20.86
N VAL A 92 -2.89 -0.99 -22.18
CA VAL A 92 -1.75 -1.44 -22.99
C VAL A 92 -1.27 -0.25 -23.80
N PHE A 93 0.02 0.04 -23.74
CA PHE A 93 0.63 1.14 -24.48
C PHE A 93 2.06 0.80 -24.86
N THR A 94 2.52 1.48 -25.90
CA THR A 94 3.86 1.36 -26.44
C THR A 94 4.60 2.70 -26.38
N MET A 95 5.92 2.62 -26.40
CA MET A 95 6.87 3.74 -26.45
C MET A 95 8.15 3.26 -27.12
N ASP A 96 8.89 4.15 -27.76
CA ASP A 96 10.22 3.91 -28.31
C ASP A 96 11.24 4.70 -27.47
N LEU A 97 11.76 4.08 -26.42
CA LEU A 97 12.67 4.71 -25.47
C LEU A 97 14.10 4.79 -26.01
N ASN A 98 14.49 3.80 -26.81
CA ASN A 98 15.86 3.67 -27.30
C ASN A 98 16.09 4.39 -28.65
N GLY A 99 15.02 4.76 -29.36
CA GLY A 99 15.04 5.42 -30.67
C GLY A 99 15.52 4.52 -31.79
N ASN A 100 15.15 3.24 -31.80
CA ASN A 100 15.55 2.26 -32.81
C ASN A 100 14.48 2.08 -33.91
N GLY A 101 13.33 2.75 -33.80
CA GLY A 101 12.23 2.66 -34.74
C GLY A 101 11.33 1.42 -34.57
N ASP A 102 11.41 0.73 -33.44
CA ASP A 102 10.42 -0.25 -32.98
C ASP A 102 10.01 0.00 -31.51
N HIS A 103 9.14 -0.85 -30.98
CA HIS A 103 8.68 -0.77 -29.59
C HIS A 103 8.55 -2.16 -28.97
N ASP A 104 9.37 -3.11 -29.41
CA ASP A 104 9.26 -4.53 -29.05
C ASP A 104 10.13 -4.91 -27.84
N ASP A 105 10.83 -3.95 -27.22
CA ASP A 105 11.66 -4.16 -26.05
C ASP A 105 10.86 -4.31 -24.74
N ASP A 106 11.53 -4.85 -23.71
CA ASP A 106 10.96 -5.17 -22.40
C ASP A 106 10.31 -4.00 -21.65
N ASP A 107 10.77 -2.79 -21.91
CA ASP A 107 10.28 -1.57 -21.28
C ASP A 107 9.51 -0.64 -22.24
N GLU A 108 9.25 -1.13 -23.45
CA GLU A 108 8.67 -0.36 -24.55
C GLU A 108 7.25 -0.80 -24.89
N TYR A 109 6.87 -2.04 -24.59
CA TYR A 109 5.51 -2.55 -24.77
C TYR A 109 4.89 -2.99 -23.45
N ILE A 110 4.21 -2.08 -22.77
CA ILE A 110 3.78 -2.29 -21.38
C ILE A 110 2.27 -2.50 -21.29
N MET A 111 1.91 -3.50 -20.48
CA MET A 111 0.55 -3.70 -20.00
C MET A 111 0.47 -3.63 -18.47
N TYR A 112 -0.49 -2.85 -17.99
CA TYR A 112 -0.94 -2.87 -16.61
C TYR A 112 -2.32 -3.49 -16.48
N GLY A 113 -2.49 -4.40 -15.51
CA GLY A 113 -3.76 -5.02 -15.21
C GLY A 113 -3.74 -5.76 -13.88
N LEU A 114 -4.90 -6.26 -13.45
CA LEU A 114 -4.98 -7.08 -12.25
C LEU A 114 -4.76 -8.55 -12.60
N TYR A 115 -4.01 -9.24 -11.75
CA TYR A 115 -3.86 -10.69 -11.80
C TYR A 115 -3.94 -11.27 -10.40
N THR A 116 -4.22 -12.57 -10.31
CA THR A 116 -4.29 -13.29 -9.04
C THR A 116 -3.20 -14.34 -9.00
N GLU A 117 -2.42 -14.33 -7.92
CA GLU A 117 -1.38 -15.31 -7.62
C GLU A 117 -1.52 -15.70 -6.15
N ASP A 118 -1.51 -17.01 -5.86
CA ASP A 118 -1.69 -17.55 -4.50
C ASP A 118 -2.94 -17.02 -3.75
N GLY A 119 -4.01 -16.73 -4.49
CA GLY A 119 -5.26 -16.20 -3.93
C GLY A 119 -5.22 -14.71 -3.57
N VAL A 120 -4.10 -14.03 -3.81
CA VAL A 120 -3.93 -12.59 -3.63
C VAL A 120 -4.07 -11.89 -4.98
N GLN A 121 -4.97 -10.92 -5.06
CA GLN A 121 -5.08 -10.04 -6.23
C GLN A 121 -3.99 -8.97 -6.17
N LYS A 122 -3.26 -8.84 -7.27
CA LYS A 122 -2.07 -8.00 -7.42
C LYS A 122 -2.23 -7.08 -8.63
N LEU A 123 -1.58 -5.92 -8.57
CA LEU A 123 -1.32 -5.11 -9.75
C LEU A 123 -0.11 -5.71 -10.47
N GLY A 124 -0.33 -6.14 -11.72
CA GLY A 124 0.72 -6.62 -12.60
C GLY A 124 1.16 -5.54 -13.56
N ARG A 125 2.47 -5.46 -13.76
CA ARG A 125 3.10 -4.88 -14.95
C ARG A 125 3.69 -6.02 -15.75
N LYS A 126 3.45 -6.08 -17.05
CA LYS A 126 4.10 -7.05 -17.93
C LYS A 126 4.54 -6.38 -19.24
N ASN A 127 5.63 -6.88 -19.81
CA ASN A 127 5.87 -6.73 -21.23
C ASN A 127 4.87 -7.62 -21.97
N THR A 128 4.19 -7.10 -22.97
CA THR A 128 3.25 -7.87 -23.81
C THR A 128 3.95 -8.92 -24.68
N VAL A 129 5.25 -8.76 -24.98
CA VAL A 129 6.07 -9.75 -25.71
C VAL A 129 6.37 -10.98 -24.85
N THR A 130 6.86 -10.78 -23.63
CA THR A 130 7.20 -11.88 -22.69
C THR A 130 5.97 -12.40 -21.93
N ALA A 131 4.93 -11.58 -21.78
CA ALA A 131 3.64 -11.87 -21.14
C ALA A 131 3.70 -12.36 -19.68
N ILE A 132 4.82 -12.13 -18.98
CA ILE A 132 5.00 -12.49 -17.56
C ILE A 132 4.65 -11.30 -16.67
N ASN A 133 3.77 -11.51 -15.69
CA ASN A 133 3.43 -10.50 -14.69
C ASN A 133 4.55 -10.29 -13.68
N ARG A 134 4.90 -9.03 -13.44
CA ARG A 134 5.71 -8.57 -12.31
C ARG A 134 4.79 -7.86 -11.34
N ALA A 135 4.80 -8.29 -10.07
CA ALA A 135 4.00 -7.68 -9.03
C ALA A 135 4.50 -6.25 -8.77
N VAL A 136 3.62 -5.27 -8.92
CA VAL A 136 3.88 -3.87 -8.58
C VAL A 136 3.29 -3.51 -7.22
N ALA A 137 2.12 -4.06 -6.92
CA ALA A 137 1.45 -3.89 -5.63
C ALA A 137 0.61 -5.13 -5.31
N GLU A 138 0.52 -5.47 -4.02
CA GLU A 138 -0.28 -6.58 -3.52
C GLU A 138 -1.54 -6.10 -2.79
N ASN A 139 -2.46 -7.03 -2.55
CA ASN A 139 -3.75 -6.78 -1.88
C ASN A 139 -4.59 -5.70 -2.59
N VAL A 140 -4.55 -5.70 -3.91
CA VAL A 140 -5.36 -4.82 -4.75
C VAL A 140 -6.78 -5.34 -4.80
N VAL A 141 -7.76 -4.45 -4.65
CA VAL A 141 -9.19 -4.79 -4.69
C VAL A 141 -9.94 -4.10 -5.83
N GLY A 142 -9.29 -3.14 -6.49
CA GLY A 142 -9.88 -2.46 -7.64
C GLY A 142 -8.85 -1.68 -8.43
N LEU A 143 -9.00 -1.73 -9.75
CA LEU A 143 -8.28 -0.93 -10.72
C LEU A 143 -9.29 -0.49 -11.77
N LYS A 144 -9.32 0.81 -12.06
CA LYS A 144 -10.14 1.36 -13.14
C LYS A 144 -9.41 2.45 -13.90
N PHE A 145 -9.47 2.38 -15.22
CA PHE A 145 -9.02 3.42 -16.14
C PHE A 145 -10.23 4.09 -16.79
N ARG A 146 -10.16 5.41 -16.91
CA ARG A 146 -11.06 6.22 -17.74
C ARG A 146 -10.21 7.15 -18.60
N TYR A 147 -10.63 7.34 -19.84
CA TYR A 147 -9.84 8.04 -20.84
C TYR A 147 -10.62 9.22 -21.35
N PHE A 148 -9.98 10.39 -21.43
CA PHE A 148 -10.64 11.63 -21.84
C PHE A 148 -9.91 12.28 -23.00
N ASP A 149 -10.68 12.91 -23.87
CA ASP A 149 -10.18 13.68 -25.00
C ASP A 149 -9.76 15.11 -24.64
N SER A 150 -9.34 15.89 -25.64
CA SER A 150 -8.95 17.29 -25.47
C SER A 150 -10.08 18.22 -24.98
N ALA A 151 -11.35 17.83 -25.14
CA ALA A 151 -12.50 18.58 -24.67
C ALA A 151 -12.96 18.13 -23.27
N GLY A 152 -12.31 17.12 -22.69
CA GLY A 152 -12.66 16.53 -21.39
C GLY A 152 -13.80 15.52 -21.44
N GLY A 153 -14.23 15.08 -22.63
CA GLY A 153 -15.22 14.02 -22.80
C GLY A 153 -14.56 12.63 -22.72
N GLU A 154 -15.28 11.63 -22.20
CA GLU A 154 -14.77 10.25 -22.25
C GLU A 154 -14.65 9.77 -23.70
N THR A 155 -13.54 9.12 -24.02
CA THR A 155 -13.25 8.58 -25.36
C THR A 155 -12.86 7.12 -25.28
N ALA A 156 -13.31 6.34 -26.27
CA ALA A 156 -12.86 4.97 -26.52
C ALA A 156 -11.91 4.90 -27.73
N ILE A 157 -11.45 6.04 -28.23
CA ILE A 157 -10.53 6.15 -29.38
C ILE A 157 -9.15 6.55 -28.87
N ALA A 158 -8.16 5.67 -29.04
CA ALA A 158 -6.79 5.84 -28.55
C ALA A 158 -6.14 7.15 -29.01
N ALA A 159 -6.23 7.46 -30.30
CA ALA A 159 -5.66 8.69 -30.87
C ALA A 159 -6.21 9.99 -30.25
N ASN A 160 -7.42 9.94 -29.68
CA ASN A 160 -8.06 11.10 -29.08
C ASN A 160 -7.70 11.27 -27.60
N VAL A 161 -7.10 10.27 -26.95
CA VAL A 161 -6.80 10.32 -25.51
C VAL A 161 -5.81 11.45 -25.22
N ARG A 162 -6.14 12.28 -24.23
CA ARG A 162 -5.31 13.39 -23.73
C ARG A 162 -5.15 13.36 -22.21
N SER A 163 -6.03 12.67 -21.49
CA SER A 163 -5.82 12.38 -20.08
C SER A 163 -6.37 11.01 -19.70
N VAL A 164 -5.74 10.40 -18.69
CA VAL A 164 -6.14 9.11 -18.14
C VAL A 164 -6.40 9.31 -16.65
N GLU A 165 -7.60 8.97 -16.20
CA GLU A 165 -7.93 8.88 -14.79
C GLU A 165 -7.77 7.43 -14.33
N ILE A 166 -7.00 7.25 -13.26
CA ILE A 166 -6.70 5.95 -12.66
C ILE A 166 -7.35 5.92 -11.28
N THR A 167 -8.25 4.97 -11.06
CA THR A 167 -8.75 4.63 -9.73
C THR A 167 -8.08 3.35 -9.28
N PHE A 168 -7.34 3.42 -8.18
CA PHE A 168 -6.64 2.29 -7.58
C PHE A 168 -7.07 2.10 -6.13
N ALA A 169 -7.53 0.90 -5.79
CA ALA A 169 -8.00 0.56 -4.46
C ALA A 169 -7.24 -0.66 -3.94
N VAL A 170 -6.74 -0.54 -2.71
CA VAL A 170 -6.09 -1.64 -1.98
C VAL A 170 -6.81 -1.91 -0.67
N ARG A 171 -6.52 -3.07 -0.09
CA ARG A 171 -6.97 -3.44 1.24
C ARG A 171 -5.76 -3.71 2.12
N ALA A 172 -5.77 -3.19 3.34
CA ALA A 172 -4.79 -3.58 4.35
C ALA A 172 -4.97 -5.07 4.69
N SER A 173 -3.85 -5.78 4.84
CA SER A 173 -3.88 -7.16 5.32
C SER A 173 -4.53 -7.20 6.70
N THR A 174 -5.48 -8.12 6.87
CA THR A 174 -6.19 -8.30 8.13
C THR A 174 -5.43 -9.31 8.97
N ILE A 175 -5.14 -8.98 10.23
CA ILE A 175 -4.78 -9.97 11.25
C ILE A 175 -5.98 -10.90 11.40
N ASP A 176 -5.83 -12.20 11.15
CA ASP A 176 -6.79 -13.18 11.64
C ASP A 176 -6.61 -13.24 13.17
N PRO A 177 -7.56 -12.75 13.99
CA PRO A 177 -7.37 -12.65 15.45
C PRO A 177 -7.52 -14.01 16.15
N GLY A 178 -7.28 -15.11 15.44
CA GLY A 178 -7.65 -16.47 15.80
C GLY A 178 -6.50 -17.48 15.93
N LEU A 179 -5.25 -17.03 16.09
CA LEU A 179 -4.12 -17.89 16.49
C LEU A 179 -3.35 -17.27 17.66
#